data_AF-A0A1L9REJ5-F1
#
_entry.id   AF-A0A1L9REJ5-F1
#
_cell.length_a   1.000
_cell.length_b   1.000
_cell.length_c   1.000
_cell.angle_alpha   90.00
_cell.angle_beta   90.00
_cell.angle_gamma   90.00
#
_symmetry.space_group_name_H-M   'P 1'
#
loop_
_entity.id
_entity.type
_entity.pdbx_description
1 polymer ?
#
loop_
_entity_poly.entity_id
_entity_poly.type
_entity_poly.pdbx_seq_one_letter_code
_entity_poly.pdbx_strand_id
1 'polypeptide(L)'
;MKTYQPPGDPLKLDHLTGSYLIYCEKAENYLQLPDKMTLDILPATNANGTTAQFRMALVEGTMLLALSNYALEKLRHDMAVDPEESDSYDEWDSDGYNGKRKAKGPAGGPPIKRRLGVAPKPNRVHLHWAGRAPEADIEIGQEEKHTGFLDFDASKATVHGEWVHPNFFGDESIPFTIYKCADEPAKRPEKRSFYSEKQYDYESDTRWGRYR
;
A
#
# COMPACT_ATOMS: atom_id res chain seq x y z
N MET A 1 4.27 -34.33 -4.17
CA MET A 1 4.35 -32.86 -3.99
C MET A 1 4.41 -32.23 -5.37
N LYS A 2 3.48 -31.35 -5.74
CA LYS A 2 3.55 -30.63 -7.03
C LYS A 2 4.60 -29.54 -6.89
N THR A 3 5.66 -29.59 -7.67
CA THR A 3 6.63 -28.50 -7.82
C THR A 3 5.95 -27.34 -8.52
N TYR A 4 5.90 -26.18 -7.85
CA TYR A 4 5.42 -24.93 -8.44
C TYR A 4 6.31 -24.56 -9.63
N GLN A 5 5.71 -24.39 -10.82
CA GLN A 5 6.40 -23.86 -12.00
C GLN A 5 5.95 -22.41 -12.22
N PRO A 6 6.87 -21.44 -12.12
CA PRO A 6 6.52 -20.06 -12.33
C PRO A 6 6.20 -19.78 -13.81
N PRO A 7 5.22 -18.90 -14.10
CA PRO A 7 5.00 -18.42 -15.45
C PRO A 7 6.22 -17.66 -15.94
N GLY A 8 6.71 -17.96 -17.15
CA GLY A 8 7.81 -17.23 -17.81
C GLY A 8 7.46 -15.80 -18.25
N ASP A 9 6.17 -15.44 -18.16
CA ASP A 9 5.65 -14.12 -18.54
C ASP A 9 6.06 -13.01 -17.55
N PRO A 10 6.03 -11.73 -18.00
CA PRO A 10 6.16 -10.57 -17.12
C PRO A 10 5.25 -10.65 -15.88
N LEU A 11 5.68 -10.02 -14.78
CA LEU A 11 4.86 -9.96 -13.57
C LEU A 11 3.53 -9.25 -13.86
N LYS A 12 2.43 -9.86 -13.42
CA LYS A 12 1.05 -9.38 -13.53
C LYS A 12 0.45 -9.41 -12.14
N LEU A 13 -0.59 -8.60 -11.89
CA LEU A 13 -1.25 -8.55 -10.59
C LEU A 13 -1.80 -9.91 -10.15
N ASP A 14 -2.34 -10.69 -11.10
CA ASP A 14 -2.87 -12.04 -10.81
C ASP A 14 -1.82 -13.00 -10.25
N HIS A 15 -0.54 -12.79 -10.60
CA HIS A 15 0.57 -13.60 -10.08
C HIS A 15 0.86 -13.34 -8.59
N LEU A 16 0.34 -12.25 -8.02
CA LEU A 16 0.58 -11.85 -6.63
C LEU A 16 -0.36 -12.55 -5.64
N THR A 17 -1.46 -13.14 -6.10
CA THR A 17 -2.49 -13.70 -5.22
C THR A 17 -1.95 -14.89 -4.42
N GLY A 18 -2.21 -14.88 -3.11
CA GLY A 18 -1.93 -16.01 -2.21
C GLY A 18 -1.56 -15.59 -0.79
N SER A 19 -1.18 -16.60 -0.01
CA SER A 19 -0.62 -16.41 1.34
C SER A 19 0.90 -16.56 1.33
N TYR A 20 1.54 -15.73 2.13
CA TYR A 20 2.99 -15.63 2.22
C TYR A 20 3.43 -15.58 3.68
N LEU A 21 4.57 -16.21 3.97
CA LEU A 21 5.31 -16.04 5.22
C LEU A 21 6.34 -14.95 5.04
N ILE A 22 6.42 -14.04 6.00
CA ILE A 22 7.40 -12.95 6.02
C ILE A 22 8.53 -13.31 6.98
N TYR A 23 9.76 -13.06 6.55
CA TYR A 23 10.95 -13.09 7.37
C TYR A 23 11.59 -11.70 7.38
N CYS A 24 11.68 -11.10 8.56
CA CYS A 24 12.22 -9.77 8.77
C CYS A 24 13.03 -9.78 10.07
N GLU A 25 14.36 -9.83 9.95
CA GLU A 25 15.27 -9.99 11.08
C GLU A 25 15.08 -8.90 12.14
N LYS A 26 14.88 -7.64 11.71
CA LYS A 26 14.64 -6.53 12.65
C LYS A 26 13.31 -6.66 13.40
N ALA A 27 12.28 -7.19 12.76
CA ALA A 27 10.97 -7.35 13.37
C ALA A 27 10.85 -8.63 14.21
N GLU A 28 11.71 -9.62 13.99
CA GLU A 28 11.65 -10.92 14.66
C GLU A 28 11.77 -10.82 16.19
N ASN A 29 12.59 -9.88 16.68
CA ASN A 29 12.77 -9.62 18.11
C ASN A 29 11.48 -9.13 18.81
N TYR A 30 10.47 -8.73 18.06
CA TYR A 30 9.19 -8.23 18.58
C TYR A 30 8.06 -9.25 18.46
N LEU A 31 8.32 -10.44 17.93
CA LEU A 31 7.30 -11.49 17.84
C LEU A 31 7.01 -12.08 19.21
N GLN A 32 5.73 -12.10 19.59
CA GLN A 32 5.25 -12.91 20.70
C GLN A 32 5.04 -14.34 20.20
N LEU A 33 5.80 -15.31 20.70
CA LEU A 33 5.59 -16.72 20.32
C LEU A 33 4.17 -17.18 20.71
N PRO A 34 3.44 -17.91 19.83
CA PRO A 34 3.88 -18.58 18.60
C PRO A 34 3.57 -17.80 17.29
N ASP A 35 3.47 -16.47 17.35
CA ASP A 35 3.06 -15.68 16.20
C ASP A 35 4.04 -15.76 15.04
N LYS A 36 3.47 -15.60 13.84
CA LYS A 36 4.20 -15.57 12.56
C LYS A 36 3.88 -14.28 11.85
N MET A 37 4.86 -13.76 11.12
CA MET A 37 4.63 -12.66 10.20
C MET A 37 4.05 -13.19 8.89
N THR A 38 2.94 -12.61 8.45
CA THR A 38 2.16 -13.12 7.31
C THR A 38 1.73 -11.99 6.39
N LEU A 39 1.62 -12.30 5.10
CA LEU A 39 1.04 -11.43 4.08
C LEU A 39 0.04 -12.25 3.26
N ASP A 40 -1.20 -11.79 3.20
CA ASP A 40 -2.29 -12.42 2.45
C ASP A 40 -2.74 -11.46 1.36
N ILE A 41 -2.33 -11.72 0.12
CA ILE A 41 -2.60 -10.87 -1.04
C ILE A 41 -3.88 -11.34 -1.72
N LEU A 42 -4.85 -10.45 -1.84
CA LEU A 42 -6.12 -10.74 -2.52
C LEU A 42 -5.97 -10.71 -4.05
N PRO A 43 -6.89 -11.38 -4.78
CA PRO A 43 -7.06 -11.15 -6.20
C PRO A 43 -7.31 -9.67 -6.51
N ALA A 44 -6.73 -9.17 -7.60
CA ALA A 44 -6.90 -7.78 -7.99
C ALA A 44 -8.35 -7.48 -8.36
N THR A 45 -8.96 -6.53 -7.63
CA THR A 45 -10.30 -6.00 -7.93
C THR A 45 -10.25 -4.64 -8.60
N ASN A 46 -9.08 -4.01 -8.67
CA ASN A 46 -8.84 -2.69 -9.25
C ASN A 46 -7.76 -2.81 -10.34
N ALA A 47 -7.93 -2.10 -11.46
CA ALA A 47 -6.95 -2.10 -12.56
C ALA A 47 -5.58 -1.51 -12.15
N ASN A 48 -5.56 -0.68 -11.11
CA ASN A 48 -4.38 -0.01 -10.59
C ASN A 48 -3.57 -0.88 -9.61
N GLY A 49 -4.16 -1.95 -9.05
CA GLY A 49 -3.44 -2.81 -8.10
C GLY A 49 -4.34 -3.72 -7.28
N THR A 50 -3.79 -4.25 -6.19
CA THR A 50 -4.49 -5.14 -5.26
C THR A 50 -4.25 -4.73 -3.81
N THR A 51 -5.03 -5.32 -2.91
CA THR A 51 -4.92 -5.16 -1.47
C THR A 51 -4.41 -6.45 -0.83
N ALA A 52 -3.77 -6.31 0.32
CA ALA A 52 -3.30 -7.42 1.12
C ALA A 52 -3.51 -7.15 2.61
N GLN A 53 -3.85 -8.18 3.37
CA GLN A 53 -3.72 -8.13 4.83
C GLN A 53 -2.27 -8.47 5.16
N PHE A 54 -1.64 -7.71 6.03
CA PHE A 54 -0.33 -8.07 6.56
C PHE A 54 -0.34 -8.09 8.08
N ARG A 55 0.56 -8.89 8.64
CA ARG A 55 0.93 -8.90 10.05
C ARG A 55 2.44 -8.99 10.10
N MET A 56 3.07 -7.86 10.41
CA MET A 56 4.46 -7.79 10.83
C MET A 56 4.44 -7.76 12.36
N ALA A 57 5.46 -8.29 13.04
CA ALA A 57 5.44 -8.48 14.49
C ALA A 57 4.88 -7.28 15.29
N LEU A 58 5.29 -6.07 14.89
CA LEU A 58 4.92 -4.81 15.52
C LEU A 58 3.62 -4.19 15.03
N VAL A 59 3.18 -4.53 13.81
CA VAL A 59 2.07 -3.85 13.15
C VAL A 59 1.32 -4.79 12.22
N GLU A 60 0.00 -4.75 12.33
CA GLU A 60 -0.91 -5.43 11.41
C GLU A 60 -1.75 -4.40 10.67
N GLY A 61 -2.14 -4.72 9.45
CA GLY A 61 -3.00 -3.82 8.70
C GLY A 61 -3.22 -4.20 7.26
N THR A 62 -3.57 -3.18 6.47
CA THR A 62 -3.86 -3.29 5.05
C THR A 62 -2.73 -2.67 4.23
N MET A 63 -2.22 -3.45 3.29
CA MET A 63 -1.21 -3.05 2.33
C MET A 63 -1.84 -2.92 0.94
N LEU A 64 -1.50 -1.85 0.23
CA LEU A 64 -1.81 -1.61 -1.17
C LEU A 64 -0.60 -1.97 -2.02
N LEU A 65 -0.82 -2.69 -3.11
CA LEU A 65 0.22 -3.23 -3.97
C LEU A 65 -0.06 -2.87 -5.43
N ALA A 66 0.93 -2.31 -6.13
CA ALA A 66 0.80 -1.94 -7.54
C ALA A 66 2.08 -2.13 -8.34
N LEU A 67 1.98 -2.40 -9.64
CA LEU A 67 3.14 -2.62 -10.51
C LEU A 67 3.89 -1.32 -10.90
N SER A 68 3.40 -0.15 -10.47
CA SER A 68 4.07 1.14 -10.66
C SER A 68 3.64 2.14 -9.57
N ASN A 69 4.50 3.10 -9.25
CA ASN A 69 4.17 4.20 -8.33
C ASN A 69 2.91 4.98 -8.76
N TYR A 70 2.74 5.21 -10.07
CA TYR A 70 1.55 5.93 -10.57
C TYR A 70 0.25 5.15 -10.32
N ALA A 71 0.28 3.84 -10.53
CA ALA A 71 -0.86 2.99 -10.25
C ALA A 71 -1.11 2.86 -8.74
N LEU A 72 -0.04 2.82 -7.92
CA LEU A 72 -0.17 2.84 -6.46
C LEU A 72 -0.88 4.11 -5.98
N GLU A 73 -0.52 5.27 -6.52
CA GLU A 73 -1.14 6.55 -6.14
C GLU A 73 -2.62 6.61 -6.53
N LYS A 74 -2.97 6.14 -7.73
CA LYS A 74 -4.38 6.00 -8.11
C LYS A 74 -5.14 5.06 -7.18
N LEU A 75 -4.57 3.90 -6.87
CA LEU A 75 -5.18 2.95 -5.95
C LEU A 75 -5.37 3.57 -4.56
N ARG A 76 -4.41 4.40 -4.09
CA ARG A 76 -4.55 5.12 -2.82
C ARG A 76 -5.76 6.06 -2.85
N HIS A 77 -5.93 6.81 -3.94
CA HIS A 77 -7.05 7.72 -4.12
C HIS A 77 -8.39 6.97 -4.19
N ASP A 78 -8.47 5.91 -5.00
CA ASP A 78 -9.67 5.08 -5.16
C ASP A 78 -10.12 4.45 -3.82
N MET A 79 -9.17 4.15 -2.94
CA MET A 79 -9.43 3.55 -1.61
C MET A 79 -9.62 4.58 -0.48
N ALA A 80 -9.39 5.86 -0.74
CA ALA A 80 -9.58 6.94 0.23
C ALA A 80 -11.00 7.51 0.21
N VAL A 81 -11.74 7.32 -0.89
CA VAL A 81 -13.13 7.79 -1.01
C VAL A 81 -14.02 6.91 -0.13
N ASP A 82 -14.48 7.45 1.00
CA ASP A 82 -15.58 6.86 1.76
C ASP A 82 -16.86 7.09 0.94
N PRO A 83 -17.53 6.03 0.43
CA PRO A 83 -18.75 6.20 -0.36
C PRO A 83 -19.88 6.90 0.41
N GLU A 84 -19.81 6.97 1.74
CA GLU A 84 -20.81 7.68 2.56
C GLU A 84 -20.57 9.19 2.71
N GLU A 85 -19.41 9.74 2.30
CA GLU A 85 -19.15 11.19 2.28
C GLU A 85 -19.26 11.82 0.88
N SER A 86 -19.63 11.02 -0.14
CA SER A 86 -19.79 11.48 -1.52
C SER A 86 -21.19 12.07 -1.83
N ASP A 87 -21.83 12.72 -0.86
CA ASP A 87 -23.17 13.35 -1.00
C ASP A 87 -23.19 14.83 -0.57
N SER A 88 -22.08 15.56 -0.71
CA SER A 88 -22.09 17.01 -0.52
C SER A 88 -20.93 17.66 -1.23
N TYR A 89 -21.16 18.24 -2.42
CA TYR A 89 -20.62 19.53 -2.89
C TYR A 89 -21.14 19.80 -4.32
N ASP A 90 -22.47 19.96 -4.49
CA ASP A 90 -23.07 20.55 -5.68
C ASP A 90 -24.00 21.69 -5.26
N GLU A 91 -23.42 22.80 -4.78
CA GLU A 91 -24.06 24.12 -4.89
C GLU A 91 -23.02 25.24 -4.69
N TRP A 92 -22.18 25.47 -5.71
CA TRP A 92 -21.53 26.76 -5.88
C TRP A 92 -22.24 27.50 -7.00
N ASP A 93 -23.30 28.21 -6.59
CA ASP A 93 -23.92 29.28 -7.35
C ASP A 93 -22.87 30.40 -7.50
N SER A 94 -22.13 30.38 -8.60
CA SER A 94 -21.23 31.48 -8.97
C SER A 94 -21.78 32.18 -10.20
N ASP A 95 -22.41 33.30 -9.91
CA ASP A 95 -22.87 34.32 -10.84
C ASP A 95 -21.84 34.65 -11.93
N GLY A 96 -22.41 35.01 -13.08
CA GLY A 96 -21.72 35.09 -14.35
C GLY A 96 -20.65 36.17 -14.45
N TYR A 97 -19.55 35.81 -15.12
CA TYR A 97 -18.76 36.75 -15.89
C TYR A 97 -18.45 36.17 -17.27
N ASN A 98 -19.12 36.75 -18.26
CA ASN A 98 -18.97 36.49 -19.67
C ASN A 98 -17.61 37.07 -20.15
N GLY A 99 -16.58 36.23 -20.23
CA GLY A 99 -15.23 36.64 -20.62
C GLY A 99 -14.62 35.69 -21.65
N LYS A 100 -14.96 35.87 -22.93
CA LYS A 100 -14.33 35.17 -24.06
C LYS A 100 -12.83 35.54 -24.15
N ARG A 101 -11.94 34.75 -23.55
CA ARG A 101 -10.49 34.82 -23.79
C ARG A 101 -10.08 33.77 -24.82
N LYS A 102 -9.53 34.24 -25.94
CA LYS A 102 -8.91 33.43 -27.00
C LYS A 102 -7.67 32.72 -26.45
N ALA A 103 -7.65 31.40 -26.47
CA ALA A 103 -6.45 30.61 -26.22
C ALA A 103 -5.52 30.67 -27.45
N LYS A 104 -4.33 31.25 -27.28
CA LYS A 104 -3.17 31.00 -28.16
C LYS A 104 -2.44 29.79 -27.59
N GLY A 105 -2.40 28.68 -28.32
CA GLY A 105 -1.36 27.66 -28.14
C GLY A 105 -0.22 27.87 -29.14
N PRO A 106 0.88 27.09 -29.08
CA PRO A 106 1.67 26.75 -27.89
C PRO A 106 3.13 27.19 -28.11
N ALA A 107 3.81 27.71 -27.08
CA ALA A 107 5.27 27.91 -27.13
C ALA A 107 5.92 26.85 -26.24
N GLY A 108 6.87 26.13 -26.83
CA GLY A 108 7.48 24.90 -26.32
C GLY A 108 7.77 24.90 -24.82
N GLY A 109 7.09 24.02 -24.10
CA GLY A 109 7.56 23.57 -22.80
C GLY A 109 8.94 22.91 -22.97
N PRO A 110 9.88 23.12 -22.03
CA PRO A 110 11.18 22.50 -22.09
C PRO A 110 11.05 20.98 -22.14
N PRO A 111 11.92 20.28 -22.90
CA PRO A 111 11.86 18.83 -23.01
C PRO A 111 11.95 18.22 -21.61
N ILE A 112 10.91 17.46 -21.24
CA ILE A 112 10.90 16.63 -20.04
C ILE A 112 12.07 15.65 -20.20
N LYS A 113 13.18 15.93 -19.50
CA LYS A 113 14.31 15.01 -19.40
C LYS A 113 13.83 13.78 -18.65
N ARG A 114 13.35 12.78 -19.39
CA ARG A 114 13.20 11.41 -18.89
C ARG A 114 14.55 11.01 -18.32
N ARG A 115 14.64 10.82 -16.99
CA ARG A 115 15.84 10.31 -16.35
C ARG A 115 16.16 8.94 -16.96
N LEU A 116 17.12 8.93 -17.88
CA LEU A 116 17.76 7.74 -18.41
C LEU A 116 18.66 7.23 -17.29
N GLY A 117 18.22 6.22 -16.54
CA GLY A 117 19.07 5.67 -15.48
C GLY A 117 18.31 4.85 -14.46
N VAL A 118 17.77 3.72 -14.91
CA VAL A 118 17.60 2.42 -14.24
C VAL A 118 16.64 1.68 -15.15
N ALA A 119 17.08 0.56 -15.74
CA ALA A 119 16.17 -0.29 -16.49
C ALA A 119 15.01 -0.69 -15.56
N PRO A 120 13.74 -0.50 -15.97
CA PRO A 120 12.62 -0.85 -15.12
C PRO A 120 12.76 -2.31 -14.68
N LYS A 121 12.84 -2.55 -13.38
CA LYS A 121 12.85 -3.91 -12.83
C LYS A 121 11.46 -4.50 -13.11
N PRO A 122 11.32 -5.45 -14.05
CA PRO A 122 10.00 -5.90 -14.53
C PRO A 122 9.19 -6.63 -13.46
N ASN A 123 9.84 -6.99 -12.35
CA ASN A 123 9.28 -7.78 -11.27
C ASN A 123 9.12 -6.98 -9.96
N ARG A 124 9.18 -5.65 -10.03
CA ARG A 124 8.99 -4.78 -8.87
C ARG A 124 7.51 -4.48 -8.66
N VAL A 125 7.03 -4.71 -7.44
CA VAL A 125 5.73 -4.25 -6.94
C VAL A 125 6.01 -3.15 -5.93
N HIS A 126 5.31 -2.03 -6.04
CA HIS A 126 5.37 -0.94 -5.10
C HIS A 126 4.29 -1.15 -4.03
N LEU A 127 4.63 -0.85 -2.78
CA LEU A 127 3.71 -1.01 -1.66
C LEU A 127 3.50 0.30 -0.92
N HIS A 128 2.29 0.44 -0.38
CA HIS A 128 1.94 1.43 0.62
C HIS A 128 1.08 0.76 1.68
N TRP A 129 1.28 1.06 2.96
CA TRP A 129 0.54 0.40 4.03
C TRP A 129 -0.09 1.37 5.02
N ALA A 130 -1.12 0.89 5.71
CA ALA A 130 -1.72 1.51 6.87
C ALA A 130 -2.10 0.40 7.84
N GLY A 131 -1.98 0.63 9.13
CA GLY A 131 -2.16 -0.43 10.12
C GLY A 131 -2.26 0.09 11.53
N ARG A 132 -2.11 -0.81 12.50
CA ARG A 132 -2.01 -0.50 13.92
C ARG A 132 -0.99 -1.40 14.58
N ALA A 133 -0.31 -0.88 15.59
CA ALA A 133 0.42 -1.75 16.50
C ALA A 133 -0.55 -2.39 17.51
N PRO A 134 -0.33 -3.64 17.96
CA PRO A 134 -1.24 -4.33 18.87
C PRO A 134 -1.56 -3.58 20.17
N GLU A 135 -0.64 -2.74 20.64
CA GLU A 135 -0.77 -2.01 21.90
C GLU A 135 -0.82 -0.48 21.74
N ALA A 136 -0.59 0.03 20.53
CA ALA A 136 -0.42 1.46 20.27
C ALA A 136 -1.48 2.01 19.32
N ASP A 137 -1.26 3.25 18.88
CA ASP A 137 -2.22 3.98 18.09
C ASP A 137 -2.29 3.50 16.63
N ILE A 138 -3.36 3.91 15.93
CA ILE A 138 -3.54 3.68 14.50
C ILE A 138 -2.43 4.40 13.74
N GLU A 139 -1.73 3.66 12.88
CA GLU A 139 -0.71 4.19 11.98
C GLU A 139 -1.36 4.61 10.66
N ILE A 140 -1.71 5.89 10.62
CA ILE A 140 -2.39 6.49 9.48
C ILE A 140 -1.42 6.59 8.30
N GLY A 141 -1.78 5.95 7.19
CA GLY A 141 -1.00 5.99 5.95
C GLY A 141 -1.19 7.26 5.11
N GLN A 142 -1.28 8.43 5.75
CA GLN A 142 -1.56 9.70 5.06
C GLN A 142 -0.30 10.31 4.40
N GLU A 143 0.90 9.94 4.81
CA GLU A 143 2.16 10.46 4.25
C GLU A 143 2.90 9.41 3.41
N GLU A 144 3.77 9.85 2.48
CA GLU A 144 4.65 8.97 1.65
C GLU A 144 5.63 8.09 2.48
N LYS A 145 5.51 8.12 3.81
CA LYS A 145 6.38 7.46 4.77
C LYS A 145 6.14 5.96 4.89
N HIS A 146 4.91 5.48 4.71
CA HIS A 146 4.57 4.04 4.83
C HIS A 146 4.66 3.34 3.48
N THR A 147 5.83 3.46 2.84
CA THR A 147 6.06 2.96 1.48
C THR A 147 7.16 1.90 1.44
N GLY A 148 7.28 1.26 0.29
CA GLY A 148 8.28 0.22 0.07
C GLY A 148 8.17 -0.41 -1.32
N PHE A 149 8.83 -1.54 -1.48
CA PHE A 149 8.68 -2.37 -2.68
C PHE A 149 8.89 -3.85 -2.38
N LEU A 150 8.47 -4.69 -3.33
CA LEU A 150 8.70 -6.12 -3.39
C LEU A 150 9.34 -6.43 -4.75
N ASP A 151 10.55 -6.99 -4.75
CA ASP A 151 11.23 -7.46 -5.94
C ASP A 151 11.07 -8.99 -6.02
N PHE A 152 10.23 -9.45 -6.95
CA PHE A 152 10.03 -10.88 -7.21
C PHE A 152 11.22 -11.43 -7.98
N ASP A 153 11.74 -12.57 -7.52
CA ASP A 153 12.73 -13.31 -8.29
C ASP A 153 12.10 -13.86 -9.59
N ALA A 154 12.94 -14.43 -10.46
CA ALA A 154 12.44 -15.05 -11.70
C ALA A 154 11.46 -16.20 -11.42
N SER A 155 11.57 -16.84 -10.24
CA SER A 155 10.72 -17.94 -9.84
C SER A 155 9.38 -17.49 -9.25
N LYS A 156 9.20 -16.20 -8.95
CA LYS A 156 8.05 -15.62 -8.23
C LYS A 156 7.73 -16.31 -6.90
N ALA A 157 8.59 -17.19 -6.40
CA ALA A 157 8.38 -17.96 -5.17
C ALA A 157 9.04 -17.28 -3.97
N THR A 158 10.15 -16.58 -4.23
CA THR A 158 10.87 -15.77 -3.25
C THR A 158 10.84 -14.32 -3.68
N VAL A 159 10.62 -13.43 -2.72
CA VAL A 159 10.49 -12.02 -2.99
C VAL A 159 11.25 -11.26 -1.92
N HIS A 160 12.09 -10.32 -2.36
CA HIS A 160 12.83 -9.45 -1.46
C HIS A 160 12.10 -8.12 -1.36
N GLY A 161 11.68 -7.78 -0.15
CA GLY A 161 10.96 -6.57 0.14
C GLY A 161 11.81 -5.57 0.92
N GLU A 162 11.43 -4.31 0.77
CA GLU A 162 11.86 -3.20 1.61
C GLU A 162 10.64 -2.41 2.01
N TRP A 163 10.56 -2.01 3.27
CA TRP A 163 9.50 -1.15 3.79
C TRP A 163 10.07 -0.20 4.84
N VAL A 164 9.40 0.93 5.02
CA VAL A 164 9.75 1.92 6.04
C VAL A 164 8.67 1.95 7.11
N HIS A 165 9.11 2.05 8.37
CA HIS A 165 8.25 2.18 9.54
C HIS A 165 8.86 3.23 10.48
N PRO A 166 8.57 4.52 10.25
CA PRO A 166 9.24 5.64 10.90
C PRO A 166 9.15 5.63 12.42
N ASN A 167 8.01 5.24 12.97
CA ASN A 167 7.76 5.27 14.40
C ASN A 167 8.67 4.31 15.20
N PHE A 168 9.04 3.17 14.62
CA PHE A 168 9.85 2.16 15.31
C PHE A 168 11.31 2.13 14.86
N PHE A 169 11.58 2.45 13.60
CA PHE A 169 12.92 2.29 13.00
C PHE A 169 13.44 3.57 12.33
N GLY A 170 12.74 4.70 12.48
CA GLY A 170 13.07 5.95 11.79
C GLY A 170 12.93 5.83 10.27
N ASP A 171 13.60 6.71 9.54
CA ASP A 171 13.56 6.75 8.07
C ASP A 171 14.38 5.61 7.41
N GLU A 172 14.76 4.59 8.17
CA GLU A 172 15.53 3.46 7.67
C GLU A 172 14.63 2.49 6.89
N SER A 173 15.06 2.11 5.69
CA SER A 173 14.45 1.02 4.93
C SER A 173 14.82 -0.32 5.57
N ILE A 174 13.81 -1.12 5.89
CA ILE A 174 13.97 -2.42 6.54
C ILE A 174 13.83 -3.52 5.49
N PRO A 175 14.88 -4.32 5.25
CA PRO A 175 14.78 -5.44 4.34
C PRO A 175 13.98 -6.59 4.97
N PHE A 176 13.16 -7.26 4.15
CA PHE A 176 12.48 -8.49 4.51
C PHE A 176 12.41 -9.43 3.30
N THR A 177 12.11 -10.70 3.56
CA THR A 177 11.89 -11.70 2.50
C THR A 177 10.53 -12.32 2.71
N ILE A 178 9.77 -12.56 1.63
CA ILE A 178 8.51 -13.29 1.70
C ILE A 178 8.55 -14.55 0.85
N TYR A 179 7.89 -15.60 1.34
CA TYR A 179 7.82 -16.92 0.72
C TYR A 179 6.36 -17.32 0.53
N LYS A 180 5.97 -17.70 -0.69
CA LYS A 180 4.60 -18.15 -0.97
C LYS A 180 4.34 -19.51 -0.32
N CYS A 181 3.29 -19.62 0.48
CA CYS A 181 2.89 -20.86 1.16
C CYS A 181 1.53 -21.41 0.69
N ALA A 182 0.67 -20.56 0.11
CA ALA A 182 -0.59 -20.98 -0.52
C ALA A 182 -0.96 -20.08 -1.70
N ASP A 183 -1.69 -20.62 -2.68
CA ASP A 183 -2.18 -19.87 -3.84
C ASP A 183 -3.43 -19.02 -3.52
N GLU A 184 -4.13 -19.35 -2.44
CA GLU A 184 -5.30 -18.60 -1.97
C GLU A 184 -4.96 -17.85 -0.68
N PRO A 185 -5.44 -16.61 -0.50
CA PRO A 185 -5.23 -15.84 0.72
C PRO A 185 -6.05 -16.42 1.87
N ALA A 186 -5.44 -16.55 3.05
CA ALA A 186 -6.10 -17.07 4.25
C ALA A 186 -6.90 -16.00 4.99
N LYS A 187 -6.50 -14.73 4.86
CA LYS A 187 -7.12 -13.58 5.53
C LYS A 187 -7.58 -12.54 4.53
N ARG A 188 -8.59 -11.76 4.91
CA ARG A 188 -9.04 -10.59 4.17
C ARG A 188 -8.56 -9.32 4.87
N PRO A 189 -8.11 -8.30 4.12
CA PRO A 189 -7.75 -7.00 4.67
C PRO A 189 -8.94 -6.34 5.35
N GLU A 190 -8.69 -5.69 6.48
CA GLU A 190 -9.66 -4.75 7.04
C GLU A 190 -9.88 -3.57 6.08
N LYS A 191 -11.06 -2.95 6.16
CA LYS A 191 -11.33 -1.74 5.37
C LYS A 191 -10.31 -0.67 5.73
N ARG A 192 -9.75 -0.02 4.71
CA ARG A 192 -8.72 1.00 4.92
C ARG A 192 -9.22 2.19 5.73
N SER A 193 -10.53 2.46 5.73
CA SER A 193 -11.16 3.49 6.55
C SER A 193 -11.00 3.25 8.07
N PHE A 194 -10.74 2.02 8.51
CA PHE A 194 -10.36 1.72 9.90
C PHE A 194 -8.97 2.24 10.27
N TYR A 195 -8.16 2.66 9.28
CA TYR A 195 -6.86 3.28 9.50
C TYR A 195 -6.86 4.76 9.06
N SER A 196 -7.97 5.44 9.32
CA SER A 196 -8.16 6.88 9.03
C SER A 196 -7.95 7.73 10.28
N GLU A 197 -7.66 9.01 10.08
CA GLU A 197 -7.57 10.00 11.17
C GLU A 197 -8.87 10.11 11.97
N LYS A 198 -10.01 10.08 11.28
CA LYS A 198 -11.34 10.05 11.92
C LYS A 198 -11.50 8.85 12.86
N GLN A 199 -11.01 7.68 12.45
CA GLN A 199 -11.04 6.48 13.29
C GLN A 199 -10.04 6.59 14.46
N TYR A 200 -8.82 7.08 14.19
CA TYR A 200 -7.82 7.37 15.22
C TYR A 200 -8.37 8.32 16.29
N ASP A 201 -9.00 9.41 15.89
CA ASP A 201 -9.58 10.41 16.80
C ASP A 201 -10.69 9.81 17.64
N TYR A 202 -11.57 9.02 17.02
CA TYR A 202 -12.65 8.31 17.70
C TYR A 202 -12.11 7.31 18.75
N GLU A 203 -11.13 6.49 18.38
CA GLU A 203 -10.53 5.51 19.30
C GLU A 203 -9.73 6.18 20.41
N SER A 204 -8.99 7.25 20.10
CA SER A 204 -8.25 8.04 21.06
C SER A 204 -9.18 8.70 22.09
N ASP A 205 -10.25 9.36 21.63
CA ASP A 205 -11.28 9.96 22.49
C ASP A 205 -11.93 8.91 23.40
N THR A 206 -12.18 7.71 22.87
CA THR A 206 -12.82 6.61 23.61
C THR A 206 -11.89 5.97 24.64
N ARG A 207 -10.60 5.79 24.31
CA ARG A 207 -9.62 5.09 25.17
C ARG A 207 -9.10 5.96 26.30
N TRP A 208 -8.79 7.22 26.01
CA TRP A 208 -8.12 8.11 26.96
C TRP A 208 -9.05 9.14 27.59
N GLY A 209 -10.26 9.30 27.07
CA GLY A 209 -11.18 10.35 27.45
C GLY A 209 -10.67 11.71 26.98
N ARG A 210 -11.59 12.60 26.60
CA ARG A 210 -11.22 13.99 26.32
C ARG A 210 -10.66 14.63 27.60
N TYR A 211 -9.36 14.89 27.63
CA TYR A 211 -8.84 16.02 28.40
C TYR A 211 -9.33 17.29 27.70
N ARG A 212 -10.60 17.64 27.90
CA ARG A 212 -11.14 18.97 27.63
C ARG A 212 -11.31 19.70 28.95
#